data_AF-A0A8T4CWX3-F1
#
_entry.id   AF-A0A8T4CWX3-F1
#
_cell.length_a   1.000
_cell.length_b   1.000
_cell.length_c   1.000
_cell.angle_alpha   90.00
_cell.angle_beta   90.00
_cell.angle_gamma   90.00
#
_symmetry.space_group_name_H-M   'P 1'
#
loop_
_entity.id
_entity.type
_entity.pdbx_description
1 polymer ?
#
loop_
_entity_poly.entity_id
_entity_poly.type
_entity_poly.pdbx_seq_one_letter_code
_entity_poly.pdbx_strand_id
1 'polypeptide(L)'
;MKALLLPVLLCSSLAFANQTGAQKQFKCDEGHSFTIQMAAPDAIQLQVGWSYIPLPQVVAASGVKYSDGKTTVWLKGDTGFLEQNDVMVAKNCTLADAEEPLRPIRDAASGLIFIPPDRWTANRVQIHVKSGSEIPFYGESASQQFEYRFRTGDRQAQYALLDILVFPKAAWTKLATDKKPIGEVLGDDGQRVYVAQLPANNPFDPASPEGKEFIALQTNLKEVQQAFSMYGFVKKQAVESVTAKVMWLDRRLYPGAVLTVELRDVSRMDAPAEVIAKQTITLEQGTPPTVTLKFSPDAIDPRNTYSIGARLEMDGKLIKINDTHTPVLTRGAGREATVMLKNI
;
A
#
# COMPACT_ATOMS: atom_id res chain seq x y z
N MET A 1 -34.06 -1.26 -52.81
CA MET A 1 -33.11 -1.04 -51.69
C MET A 1 -33.35 -2.17 -50.69
N LYS A 2 -32.42 -3.13 -50.58
CA LYS A 2 -32.48 -4.24 -49.61
C LYS A 2 -31.81 -3.76 -48.32
N ALA A 3 -32.57 -3.65 -47.23
CA ALA A 3 -32.03 -3.44 -45.89
C ALA A 3 -31.68 -4.81 -45.29
N LEU A 4 -30.39 -5.07 -45.07
CA LEU A 4 -29.90 -6.23 -44.33
C LEU A 4 -30.00 -5.90 -42.82
N LEU A 5 -30.82 -6.64 -42.08
CA LEU A 5 -30.82 -6.67 -40.62
C LEU A 5 -29.90 -7.82 -40.17
N LEU A 6 -28.77 -7.50 -39.55
CA LEU A 6 -27.94 -8.48 -38.82
C LEU A 6 -28.44 -8.60 -37.37
N PRO A 7 -28.64 -9.81 -36.83
CA PRO A 7 -28.95 -10.00 -35.41
C PRO A 7 -27.66 -9.92 -34.59
N VAL A 8 -27.60 -9.00 -33.64
CA VAL A 8 -26.54 -8.92 -32.64
C VAL A 8 -26.81 -10.01 -31.59
N LEU A 9 -25.98 -11.06 -31.58
CA LEU A 9 -25.92 -12.00 -30.47
C LEU A 9 -25.37 -11.27 -29.22
N LEU A 10 -26.21 -11.09 -28.19
CA LEU A 10 -25.73 -10.80 -26.84
C LEU A 10 -25.04 -12.05 -26.30
N CYS A 11 -23.71 -12.08 -26.40
CA CYS A 11 -22.89 -13.01 -25.64
C CYS A 11 -22.82 -12.47 -24.20
N SER A 12 -23.67 -12.99 -23.32
CA SER A 12 -23.62 -12.72 -21.88
C SER A 12 -22.37 -13.35 -21.29
N SER A 13 -21.23 -12.66 -21.37
CA SER A 13 -20.04 -13.06 -20.62
C SER A 13 -20.32 -12.82 -19.14
N LEU A 14 -20.61 -13.90 -18.42
CA LEU A 14 -20.41 -13.96 -16.97
C LEU A 14 -18.94 -13.67 -16.71
N ALA A 15 -18.63 -12.42 -16.38
CA ALA A 15 -17.34 -12.07 -15.82
C ALA A 15 -17.24 -12.75 -14.46
N PHE A 16 -16.47 -13.84 -14.38
CA PHE A 16 -15.96 -14.32 -13.10
C PHE A 16 -15.08 -13.21 -12.54
N ALA A 17 -15.66 -12.41 -11.65
CA ALA A 17 -14.90 -11.52 -10.81
C ALA A 17 -13.99 -12.39 -9.94
N ASN A 18 -12.70 -12.48 -10.29
CA ASN A 18 -11.67 -12.95 -9.37
C ASN A 18 -11.58 -11.91 -8.25
N GLN A 19 -12.41 -12.07 -7.22
CA GLN A 19 -12.18 -11.42 -5.95
C GLN A 19 -10.97 -12.10 -5.32
N THR A 20 -9.79 -11.49 -5.43
CA THR A 20 -8.67 -11.80 -4.55
C THR A 20 -9.13 -11.45 -3.13
N GLY A 21 -9.53 -12.46 -2.36
CA GLY A 21 -9.97 -12.27 -0.98
C GLY A 21 -8.89 -11.61 -0.14
N ALA A 22 -9.29 -10.86 0.87
CA ALA A 22 -8.37 -10.23 1.82
C ALA A 22 -7.47 -11.30 2.47
N GLN A 23 -6.16 -11.04 2.48
CA GLN A 23 -5.16 -11.90 3.09
C GLN A 23 -5.23 -11.75 4.62
N LYS A 24 -5.21 -12.87 5.34
CA LYS A 24 -5.28 -12.94 6.81
C LYS A 24 -4.00 -13.57 7.35
N GLN A 25 -3.18 -12.78 8.04
CA GLN A 25 -1.96 -13.27 8.67
C GLN A 25 -2.25 -13.72 10.10
N PHE A 26 -1.67 -14.83 10.52
CA PHE A 26 -1.77 -15.35 11.87
C PHE A 26 -0.39 -15.35 12.52
N LYS A 27 -0.28 -14.73 13.70
CA LYS A 27 0.92 -14.76 14.55
C LYS A 27 0.75 -15.84 15.62
N CYS A 28 1.78 -16.64 15.81
CA CYS A 28 1.76 -17.83 16.66
C CYS A 28 2.87 -17.78 17.71
N ASP A 29 2.87 -18.76 18.61
CA ASP A 29 3.97 -18.96 19.55
C ASP A 29 5.32 -19.16 18.85
N GLU A 30 6.41 -18.93 19.59
CA GLU A 30 7.79 -19.22 19.15
C GLU A 30 8.18 -18.47 17.86
N GLY A 31 7.49 -17.37 17.55
CA GLY A 31 7.74 -16.52 16.38
C GLY A 31 7.22 -17.11 15.07
N HIS A 32 6.47 -18.23 15.11
CA HIS A 32 5.85 -18.79 13.93
C HIS A 32 4.74 -17.88 13.40
N SER A 33 4.53 -17.94 12.09
CA SER A 33 3.38 -17.30 11.45
C SER A 33 3.00 -18.04 10.19
N PHE A 34 1.73 -17.93 9.84
CA PHE A 34 1.22 -18.36 8.55
C PHE A 34 0.20 -17.35 8.05
N THR A 35 -0.06 -17.39 6.75
CA THR A 35 -1.02 -16.47 6.14
C THR A 35 -1.99 -17.25 5.29
N ILE A 36 -3.27 -16.87 5.30
CA ILE A 36 -4.29 -17.49 4.47
C ILE A 36 -4.90 -16.43 3.54
N GLN A 37 -5.23 -16.84 2.32
CA GLN A 37 -6.02 -16.04 1.39
C GLN A 37 -7.18 -16.90 0.89
N MET A 38 -8.39 -16.36 0.83
CA MET A 38 -9.52 -17.09 0.24
C MET A 38 -9.26 -17.27 -1.25
N ALA A 39 -9.19 -18.53 -1.70
CA ALA A 39 -9.01 -18.90 -3.10
C ALA A 39 -10.36 -19.21 -3.79
N ALA A 40 -11.29 -19.79 -3.04
CA ALA A 40 -12.68 -20.04 -3.41
C ALA A 40 -13.56 -20.03 -2.13
N PRO A 41 -14.90 -20.05 -2.22
CA PRO A 41 -15.76 -20.11 -1.02
C PRO A 41 -15.41 -21.23 -0.05
N ASP A 42 -14.91 -22.35 -0.56
CA ASP A 42 -14.55 -23.58 0.13
C ASP A 42 -13.06 -23.93 -0.02
N ALA A 43 -12.19 -22.96 -0.32
CA ALA A 43 -10.75 -23.19 -0.40
C ALA A 43 -9.93 -21.96 -0.02
N ILE A 44 -8.77 -22.21 0.59
CA ILE A 44 -7.77 -21.18 0.89
C ILE A 44 -6.46 -21.46 0.15
N GLN A 45 -5.69 -20.41 -0.08
CA GLN A 45 -4.26 -20.48 -0.31
C GLN A 45 -3.55 -20.24 1.02
N LEU A 46 -2.92 -21.26 1.57
CA LEU A 46 -2.04 -21.15 2.74
C LEU A 46 -0.64 -20.71 2.29
N GLN A 47 -0.06 -19.75 2.98
CA GLN A 47 1.33 -19.36 2.85
C GLN A 47 2.08 -19.59 4.16
N VAL A 48 3.18 -20.36 4.09
CA VAL A 48 4.09 -20.60 5.23
C VAL A 48 5.51 -20.35 4.74
N GLY A 49 6.15 -19.30 5.26
CA GLY A 49 7.38 -18.77 4.68
C GLY A 49 7.18 -18.42 3.20
N TRP A 50 7.87 -19.15 2.33
CA TRP A 50 7.83 -18.97 0.87
C TRP A 50 6.94 -20.00 0.14
N SER A 51 6.39 -20.98 0.86
CA SER A 51 5.55 -22.02 0.27
C SER A 51 4.11 -21.55 0.19
N TYR A 52 3.48 -21.76 -0.96
CA TYR A 52 2.06 -21.54 -1.17
C TYR A 52 1.37 -22.88 -1.41
N ILE A 53 0.38 -23.21 -0.58
CA ILE A 53 -0.26 -24.52 -0.54
C ILE A 53 -1.78 -24.30 -0.66
N PRO A 54 -2.42 -24.70 -1.77
CA PRO A 54 -3.88 -24.66 -1.86
C PRO A 54 -4.47 -25.72 -0.94
N LEU A 55 -5.40 -25.32 -0.07
CA LEU A 55 -6.08 -26.21 0.86
C LEU A 55 -7.60 -26.10 0.68
N PRO A 56 -8.29 -27.17 0.28
CA PRO A 56 -9.75 -27.21 0.28
C PRO A 56 -10.28 -27.27 1.71
N GLN A 57 -11.46 -26.71 1.93
CA GLN A 57 -12.21 -26.88 3.17
C GLN A 57 -12.69 -28.33 3.25
N VAL A 58 -12.52 -28.93 4.42
CA VAL A 58 -12.99 -30.28 4.69
C VAL A 58 -13.95 -30.28 5.88
N VAL A 59 -14.84 -31.25 5.92
CA VAL A 59 -15.83 -31.38 6.99
C VAL A 59 -15.12 -31.57 8.33
N ALA A 60 -15.54 -30.81 9.35
CA ALA A 60 -15.00 -30.85 10.69
C ALA A 60 -16.09 -30.71 11.74
N ALA A 61 -15.88 -31.33 12.91
CA ALA A 61 -16.86 -31.33 14.00
C ALA A 61 -16.91 -30.01 14.78
N SER A 62 -15.81 -29.23 14.80
CA SER A 62 -15.74 -27.93 15.47
C SER A 62 -14.73 -27.02 14.78
N GLY A 63 -15.16 -25.80 14.46
CA GLY A 63 -14.35 -24.83 13.73
C GLY A 63 -14.33 -25.10 12.22
N VAL A 64 -13.42 -24.42 11.53
CA VAL A 64 -13.21 -24.55 10.09
C VAL A 64 -11.87 -25.23 9.84
N LYS A 65 -11.87 -26.30 9.04
CA LYS A 65 -10.69 -27.07 8.70
C LYS A 65 -10.42 -26.97 7.21
N TYR A 66 -9.19 -26.65 6.83
CA TYR A 66 -8.70 -26.72 5.46
C TYR A 66 -7.55 -27.71 5.39
N SER A 67 -7.58 -28.67 4.46
CA SER A 67 -6.58 -29.74 4.41
C SER A 67 -6.46 -30.39 3.04
N ASP A 68 -5.23 -30.72 2.63
CA ASP A 68 -4.90 -31.58 1.48
C ASP A 68 -4.54 -33.02 1.91
N GLY A 69 -4.74 -33.36 3.18
CA GLY A 69 -4.36 -34.65 3.77
C GLY A 69 -2.92 -34.71 4.30
N LYS A 70 -2.06 -33.72 4.00
CA LYS A 70 -0.71 -33.60 4.57
C LYS A 70 -0.55 -32.32 5.38
N THR A 71 -1.05 -31.20 4.89
CA THR A 71 -1.05 -29.90 5.55
C THR A 71 -2.46 -29.57 5.99
N THR A 72 -2.63 -29.12 7.23
CA THR A 72 -3.94 -28.82 7.79
C THR A 72 -3.91 -27.49 8.54
N VAL A 73 -4.82 -26.59 8.19
CA VAL A 73 -5.10 -25.37 8.95
C VAL A 73 -6.42 -25.54 9.67
N TRP A 74 -6.40 -25.32 10.98
CA TRP A 74 -7.60 -25.29 11.81
C TRP A 74 -7.85 -23.87 12.30
N LEU A 75 -9.07 -23.37 12.08
CA LEU A 75 -9.48 -22.04 12.50
C LEU A 75 -10.73 -22.10 13.38
N LYS A 76 -10.76 -21.24 14.39
CA LYS A 76 -11.93 -20.97 15.23
C LYS A 76 -11.99 -19.47 15.49
N GLY A 77 -12.85 -18.76 14.75
CA GLY A 77 -12.88 -17.29 14.77
C GLY A 77 -11.53 -16.72 14.32
N ASP A 78 -10.96 -15.87 15.17
CA ASP A 78 -9.65 -15.22 14.95
C ASP A 78 -8.49 -16.01 15.55
N THR A 79 -8.69 -17.29 15.88
CA THR A 79 -7.65 -18.19 16.40
C THR A 79 -7.45 -19.40 15.50
N GLY A 80 -6.26 -20.01 15.55
CA GLY A 80 -5.99 -21.23 14.80
C GLY A 80 -4.66 -21.90 15.09
N PHE A 81 -4.37 -22.94 14.33
CA PHE A 81 -3.10 -23.66 14.33
C PHE A 81 -2.86 -24.33 12.97
N LEU A 82 -1.60 -24.69 12.73
CA LEU A 82 -1.14 -25.34 11.50
C LEU A 82 -0.45 -26.66 11.82
N GLU A 83 -0.81 -27.70 11.08
CA GLU A 83 -0.21 -29.03 11.13
C GLU A 83 0.37 -29.40 9.76
N GLN A 84 1.50 -30.12 9.76
CA GLN A 84 2.11 -30.73 8.57
C GLN A 84 2.56 -32.15 8.89
N ASN A 85 2.08 -33.13 8.11
CA ASN A 85 2.30 -34.56 8.31
C ASN A 85 2.01 -35.00 9.76
N ASP A 86 0.85 -34.59 10.28
CA ASP A 86 0.39 -34.83 11.66
C ASP A 86 1.27 -34.22 12.77
N VAL A 87 2.23 -33.35 12.41
CA VAL A 87 3.04 -32.58 13.37
C VAL A 87 2.51 -31.16 13.46
N MET A 88 2.30 -30.68 14.69
CA MET A 88 1.91 -29.30 14.95
C MET A 88 3.10 -28.36 14.71
N VAL A 89 3.04 -27.59 13.64
CA VAL A 89 4.12 -26.69 13.19
C VAL A 89 3.89 -25.24 13.62
N ALA A 90 2.65 -24.85 13.94
CA ALA A 90 2.37 -23.55 14.56
C ALA A 90 1.14 -23.67 15.47
N LYS A 91 1.25 -23.20 16.72
CA LYS A 91 0.23 -23.32 17.77
C LYS A 91 -0.15 -21.95 18.35
N ASN A 92 -1.31 -21.89 19.01
CA ASN A 92 -1.83 -20.69 19.68
C ASN A 92 -1.83 -19.45 18.78
N CYS A 93 -2.20 -19.64 17.52
CA CYS A 93 -2.14 -18.56 16.55
C CYS A 93 -3.34 -17.64 16.70
N THR A 94 -3.11 -16.35 16.58
CA THR A 94 -4.13 -15.29 16.58
C THR A 94 -4.03 -14.50 15.28
N LEU A 95 -5.17 -14.09 14.75
CA LEU A 95 -5.24 -13.22 13.58
C LEU A 95 -4.48 -11.93 13.92
N ALA A 96 -3.41 -11.68 13.18
CA ALA A 96 -2.75 -10.39 13.19
C ALA A 96 -3.64 -9.42 12.43
N ASP A 97 -3.87 -8.24 13.02
CA ASP A 97 -4.50 -7.14 12.29
C ASP A 97 -3.73 -6.93 10.98
N ALA A 98 -4.43 -7.05 9.85
CA ALA A 98 -3.86 -6.63 8.58
C ALA A 98 -3.52 -5.14 8.72
N GLU A 99 -2.22 -4.82 8.71
CA GLU A 99 -1.72 -3.46 8.79
C GLU A 99 -2.05 -2.72 7.48
N GLU A 100 -3.33 -2.36 7.30
CA GLU A 100 -3.80 -1.58 6.15
C GLU A 100 -3.07 -0.22 6.18
N PRO A 101 -2.39 0.20 5.10
CA PRO A 101 -1.77 1.50 5.03
C PRO A 101 -2.78 2.62 5.28
N LEU A 102 -2.34 3.69 5.95
CA LEU A 102 -3.19 4.86 6.13
C LEU A 102 -3.50 5.48 4.76
N ARG A 103 -4.78 5.74 4.51
CA ARG A 103 -5.25 6.26 3.22
C ARG A 103 -4.62 7.62 2.91
N PRO A 104 -4.06 7.82 1.69
CA PRO A 104 -3.62 9.13 1.24
C PRO A 104 -4.76 10.16 1.23
N ILE A 105 -4.42 11.42 1.51
CA ILE A 105 -5.34 12.54 1.38
C ILE A 105 -5.24 13.13 -0.02
N ARG A 106 -6.39 13.31 -0.65
CA ARG A 106 -6.61 14.06 -1.89
C ARG A 106 -7.86 14.90 -1.69
N ASP A 107 -7.69 16.05 -1.05
CA ASP A 107 -8.80 16.91 -0.68
C ASP A 107 -8.92 18.08 -1.65
N ALA A 108 -9.99 18.10 -2.43
CA ALA A 108 -10.21 19.12 -3.45
C ALA A 108 -10.46 20.52 -2.83
N ALA A 109 -11.09 20.58 -1.65
CA ALA A 109 -11.42 21.84 -0.98
C ALA A 109 -10.16 22.60 -0.52
N SER A 110 -9.24 21.89 0.11
CA SER A 110 -7.95 22.45 0.53
C SER A 110 -6.89 22.41 -0.57
N GLY A 111 -7.08 21.62 -1.63
CA GLY A 111 -6.06 21.41 -2.66
C GLY A 111 -4.91 20.51 -2.22
N LEU A 112 -4.97 19.96 -1.01
CA LEU A 112 -3.92 19.14 -0.42
C LEU A 112 -3.91 17.74 -1.05
N ILE A 113 -2.72 17.31 -1.46
CA ILE A 113 -2.39 15.91 -1.66
C ILE A 113 -1.31 15.57 -0.63
N PHE A 114 -1.56 14.57 0.21
CA PHE A 114 -0.57 14.09 1.17
C PHE A 114 -0.58 12.58 1.25
N ILE A 115 0.61 12.00 1.20
CA ILE A 115 0.81 10.55 1.17
C ILE A 115 1.54 10.16 2.44
N PRO A 116 0.82 9.60 3.44
CA PRO A 116 1.43 9.19 4.69
C PRO A 116 2.60 8.23 4.47
N PRO A 117 3.62 8.25 5.34
CA PRO A 117 4.66 7.24 5.32
C PRO A 117 4.07 5.83 5.43
N ASP A 118 4.63 4.84 4.71
CA ASP A 118 4.09 3.47 4.66
C ASP A 118 3.98 2.80 6.05
N ARG A 119 4.79 3.24 7.02
CA ARG A 119 4.74 2.78 8.41
C ARG A 119 3.49 3.26 9.17
N TRP A 120 2.74 4.21 8.64
CA TRP A 120 1.47 4.67 9.20
C TRP A 120 0.34 3.80 8.66
N THR A 121 -0.26 3.03 9.56
CA THR A 121 -1.34 2.10 9.26
C THR A 121 -2.64 2.57 9.88
N ALA A 122 -3.79 2.17 9.32
CA ALA A 122 -5.11 2.63 9.75
C ALA A 122 -5.46 2.26 11.21
N ASN A 123 -4.85 1.20 11.75
CA ASN A 123 -4.99 0.78 13.14
C ASN A 123 -4.04 1.51 14.11
N ARG A 124 -2.94 2.10 13.62
CA ARG A 124 -1.93 2.80 14.46
C ARG A 124 -2.02 4.32 14.36
N VAL A 125 -2.57 4.84 13.26
CA VAL A 125 -2.71 6.28 13.03
C VAL A 125 -4.15 6.61 12.65
N GLN A 126 -4.68 7.67 13.25
CA GLN A 126 -5.98 8.24 12.91
C GLN A 126 -5.81 9.66 12.39
N ILE A 127 -6.61 10.02 11.40
CA ILE A 127 -6.66 11.38 10.89
C ILE A 127 -7.94 12.07 11.38
N HIS A 128 -7.80 13.30 11.86
CA HIS A 128 -8.92 14.21 12.09
C HIS A 128 -8.79 15.39 11.13
N VAL A 129 -9.84 15.62 10.34
CA VAL A 129 -9.92 16.78 9.45
C VAL A 129 -10.87 17.78 10.08
N LYS A 130 -10.40 19.00 10.31
CA LYS A 130 -11.20 20.10 10.89
C LYS A 130 -11.27 21.25 9.90
N SER A 131 -12.35 22.02 9.96
CA SER A 131 -12.56 23.18 9.09
C SER A 131 -13.13 24.37 9.85
N GLY A 132 -12.78 25.57 9.40
CA GLY A 132 -13.30 26.83 9.94
C GLY A 132 -13.18 26.91 11.46
N SER A 133 -14.31 27.11 12.16
CA SER A 133 -14.36 27.32 13.61
C SER A 133 -13.91 26.12 14.45
N GLU A 134 -13.76 24.93 13.86
CA GLU A 134 -13.28 23.74 14.57
C GLU A 134 -11.76 23.75 14.79
N ILE A 135 -11.02 24.65 14.13
CA ILE A 135 -9.54 24.70 14.18
C ILE A 135 -9.10 25.49 15.43
N PRO A 136 -8.53 24.82 16.45
CA PRO A 136 -8.08 25.50 17.66
C PRO A 136 -6.78 26.28 17.39
N PHE A 137 -6.58 27.39 18.11
CA PHE A 137 -5.35 28.21 18.14
C PHE A 137 -4.97 29.06 16.91
N TYR A 138 -5.64 28.95 15.76
CA TYR A 138 -5.46 29.91 14.64
C TYR A 138 -6.77 30.57 14.16
N GLY A 139 -7.92 30.15 14.68
CA GLY A 139 -9.24 30.74 14.38
C GLY A 139 -9.56 30.77 12.88
N GLU A 140 -10.53 31.60 12.49
CA GLU A 140 -11.06 31.76 11.12
C GLU A 140 -10.01 32.04 10.01
N SER A 141 -8.72 32.16 10.35
CA SER A 141 -7.64 32.36 9.38
C SER A 141 -7.19 31.06 8.70
N ALA A 142 -7.21 29.92 9.39
CA ALA A 142 -7.00 28.63 8.76
C ALA A 142 -8.32 28.12 8.19
N SER A 143 -8.31 27.60 6.96
CA SER A 143 -9.50 27.04 6.33
C SER A 143 -9.65 25.55 6.60
N GLN A 144 -8.55 24.81 6.67
CA GLN A 144 -8.52 23.38 6.97
C GLN A 144 -7.33 23.00 7.87
N GLN A 145 -7.51 21.94 8.65
CA GLN A 145 -6.48 21.29 9.46
C GLN A 145 -6.55 19.78 9.26
N PHE A 146 -5.41 19.14 9.00
CA PHE A 146 -5.27 17.69 8.86
C PHE A 146 -4.37 17.17 9.97
N GLU A 147 -4.99 16.63 11.03
CA GLU A 147 -4.31 16.21 12.24
C GLU A 147 -4.13 14.68 12.25
N TYR A 148 -2.90 14.22 12.04
CA TYR A 148 -2.53 12.81 12.14
C TYR A 148 -2.11 12.49 13.57
N ARG A 149 -2.76 11.51 14.18
CA ARG A 149 -2.58 11.18 15.60
C ARG A 149 -2.29 9.70 15.79
N PHE A 150 -1.40 9.40 16.72
CA PHE A 150 -1.18 8.03 17.18
C PHE A 150 -2.44 7.49 17.86
N ARG A 151 -2.88 6.30 17.45
CA ARG A 151 -3.97 5.55 18.09
C ARG A 151 -3.40 4.76 19.26
N THR A 152 -3.74 5.17 20.46
CA THR A 152 -3.50 4.40 21.69
C THR A 152 -4.73 3.53 22.00
N GLY A 153 -4.57 2.49 22.82
CA GLY A 153 -5.70 1.70 23.33
C GLY A 153 -6.67 2.53 24.20
N ASP A 154 -6.17 3.61 24.81
CA ASP A 154 -6.97 4.58 25.54
C ASP A 154 -7.45 5.71 24.61
N ARG A 155 -8.75 5.68 24.26
CA ARG A 155 -9.38 6.64 23.34
C ARG A 155 -9.36 8.10 23.82
N GLN A 156 -9.01 8.38 25.08
CA GLN A 156 -9.01 9.74 25.62
C GLN A 156 -7.68 10.48 25.43
N ALA A 157 -6.54 9.79 25.29
CA ALA A 157 -5.24 10.42 25.11
C ALA A 157 -4.83 10.41 23.62
N GLN A 158 -5.06 11.52 22.93
CA GLN A 158 -4.68 11.63 21.51
C GLN A 158 -3.35 12.38 21.36
N TYR A 159 -2.35 11.79 20.69
CA TYR A 159 -1.03 12.40 20.52
C TYR A 159 -0.73 12.67 19.04
N ALA A 160 -0.41 13.93 18.71
CA ALA A 160 -0.15 14.34 17.33
C ALA A 160 1.18 13.78 16.81
N LEU A 161 1.17 13.28 15.58
CA LEU A 161 2.34 12.86 14.82
C LEU A 161 2.70 13.90 13.74
N LEU A 162 1.69 14.55 13.15
CA LEU A 162 1.81 15.62 12.16
C LEU A 162 0.52 16.42 12.13
N ASP A 163 0.66 17.73 11.99
CA ASP A 163 -0.44 18.61 11.61
C ASP A 163 -0.11 19.32 10.29
N ILE A 164 -1.09 19.40 9.39
CA ILE A 164 -1.01 20.20 8.17
C ILE A 164 -2.15 21.23 8.20
N LEU A 165 -1.77 22.50 8.32
CA LEU A 165 -2.69 23.63 8.30
C LEU A 165 -2.72 24.27 6.91
N VAL A 166 -3.91 24.64 6.47
CA VAL A 166 -4.13 25.31 5.18
C VAL A 166 -4.73 26.68 5.45
N PHE A 167 -4.08 27.72 4.93
CA PHE A 167 -4.50 29.10 5.07
C PHE A 167 -4.84 29.70 3.70
N PRO A 168 -5.94 30.45 3.54
CA PRO A 168 -6.08 31.35 2.40
C PRO A 168 -4.91 32.34 2.37
N LYS A 169 -4.31 32.54 1.19
CA LYS A 169 -3.12 33.40 1.00
C LYS A 169 -3.34 34.83 1.51
N ALA A 170 -4.56 35.36 1.33
CA ALA A 170 -4.95 36.67 1.82
C ALA A 170 -4.97 36.74 3.36
N ALA A 171 -5.42 35.68 4.04
CA ALA A 171 -5.39 35.60 5.50
C ALA A 171 -3.94 35.43 5.99
N TRP A 172 -3.16 34.54 5.36
CA TRP A 172 -1.75 34.32 5.70
C TRP A 172 -0.90 35.59 5.65
N THR A 173 -1.09 36.41 4.62
CA THR A 173 -0.35 37.67 4.44
C THR A 173 -0.69 38.70 5.52
N LYS A 174 -1.91 38.65 6.07
CA LYS A 174 -2.38 39.56 7.13
C LYS A 174 -1.99 39.11 8.55
N LEU A 175 -1.59 37.84 8.73
CA LEU A 175 -1.15 37.35 10.03
C LEU A 175 0.14 38.07 10.45
N ALA A 176 0.11 38.67 11.64
CA ALA A 176 1.31 39.21 12.28
C ALA A 176 2.35 38.08 12.45
N THR A 177 3.63 38.42 12.33
CA THR A 177 4.72 37.43 12.32
C THR A 177 4.74 36.55 13.57
N ASP A 178 4.47 37.12 14.74
CA ASP A 178 4.37 36.45 16.04
C ASP A 178 3.08 35.62 16.21
N LYS A 179 2.11 35.81 15.32
CA LYS A 179 0.84 35.07 15.27
C LYS A 179 0.84 33.95 14.24
N LYS A 180 1.90 33.83 13.42
CA LYS A 180 2.01 32.72 12.46
C LYS A 180 2.21 31.40 13.20
N PRO A 181 1.70 30.29 12.65
CA PRO A 181 1.92 28.97 13.21
C PRO A 181 3.40 28.63 13.31
N ILE A 182 3.76 27.97 14.42
CA ILE A 182 5.10 27.40 14.60
C ILE A 182 5.17 26.16 13.72
N GLY A 183 5.91 26.23 12.61
CA GLY A 183 5.97 25.15 11.64
C GLY A 183 6.73 25.54 10.37
N GLU A 184 6.78 24.62 9.42
CA GLU A 184 7.45 24.80 8.13
C GLU A 184 6.42 25.02 7.02
N VAL A 185 6.64 26.03 6.17
CA VAL A 185 5.82 26.22 4.97
C VAL A 185 6.17 25.13 3.96
N LEU A 186 5.23 24.24 3.67
CA LEU A 186 5.39 23.19 2.67
C LEU A 186 5.26 23.70 1.24
N GLY A 187 4.36 24.68 1.04
CA GLY A 187 4.05 25.20 -0.28
C GLY A 187 3.08 26.36 -0.28
N ASP A 188 2.99 26.97 -1.46
CA ASP A 188 2.11 28.08 -1.78
C ASP A 188 1.62 27.89 -3.22
N ASP A 189 0.31 27.81 -3.42
CA ASP A 189 -0.31 27.62 -4.74
C ASP A 189 -0.88 28.94 -5.31
N GLY A 190 -0.51 30.08 -4.73
CA GLY A 190 -1.02 31.41 -5.07
C GLY A 190 -2.35 31.76 -4.39
N GLN A 191 -3.17 30.76 -4.04
CA GLN A 191 -4.43 30.94 -3.33
C GLN A 191 -4.37 30.54 -1.86
N ARG A 192 -3.48 29.60 -1.54
CA ARG A 192 -3.34 28.96 -0.23
C ARG A 192 -1.88 28.80 0.15
N VAL A 193 -1.64 28.79 1.46
CA VAL A 193 -0.34 28.47 2.08
C VAL A 193 -0.53 27.25 2.97
N TYR A 194 0.37 26.29 2.83
CA TYR A 194 0.33 25.01 3.54
C TYR A 194 1.47 24.97 4.55
N VAL A 195 1.16 24.66 5.80
CA VAL A 195 2.14 24.68 6.90
C VAL A 195 2.11 23.34 7.64
N ALA A 196 3.26 22.69 7.76
CA ALA A 196 3.43 21.48 8.57
C ALA A 196 3.91 21.81 9.98
N GLN A 197 3.32 21.15 10.97
CA GLN A 197 3.79 21.18 12.35
C GLN A 197 4.05 19.75 12.84
N LEU A 198 5.25 19.53 13.38
CA LEU A 198 5.62 18.27 14.01
C LEU A 198 5.54 18.42 15.54
N PRO A 199 5.23 17.34 16.27
CA PRO A 199 5.22 17.37 17.72
C PRO A 199 6.62 17.74 18.26
N ALA A 200 6.66 18.66 19.22
CA ALA A 200 7.92 19.11 19.81
C ALA A 200 8.58 18.03 20.69
N ASN A 201 7.79 17.16 21.32
CA ASN A 201 8.26 16.18 22.30
C ASN A 201 7.55 14.82 22.16
N ASN A 202 8.23 13.74 22.55
CA ASN A 202 7.61 12.43 22.76
C ASN A 202 6.91 12.44 24.14
N PRO A 203 5.58 12.21 24.20
CA PRO A 203 4.83 12.24 25.46
C PRO A 203 4.94 10.94 26.28
N PHE A 204 5.57 9.90 25.73
CA PHE A 204 5.71 8.59 26.36
C PHE A 204 7.12 8.35 26.90
N ASP A 205 7.23 7.47 27.89
CA ASP A 205 8.51 6.85 28.24
C ASP A 205 9.03 6.04 27.02
N PRO A 206 10.21 6.35 26.46
CA PRO A 206 10.78 5.63 25.32
C PRO A 206 10.93 4.12 25.52
N ALA A 207 11.05 3.64 26.76
CA ALA A 207 11.18 2.21 27.06
C ALA A 207 9.84 1.46 27.06
N SER A 208 8.72 2.18 27.24
CA SER A 208 7.37 1.61 27.26
C SER A 208 6.96 1.04 25.88
N PRO A 209 6.04 0.06 25.84
CA PRO A 209 5.47 -0.43 24.58
C PRO A 209 4.92 0.70 23.69
N GLU A 210 4.13 1.60 24.29
CA GLU A 210 3.51 2.74 23.60
C GLU A 210 4.56 3.74 23.10
N GLY A 211 5.61 3.99 23.89
CA GLY A 211 6.72 4.85 23.50
C GLY A 211 7.50 4.30 22.30
N LYS A 212 7.74 2.99 22.26
CA LYS A 212 8.39 2.34 21.11
C LYS A 212 7.53 2.45 19.84
N GLU A 213 6.23 2.24 19.97
CA GLU A 213 5.30 2.38 18.85
C GLU A 213 5.21 3.81 18.34
N PHE A 214 5.11 4.79 19.25
CA PHE A 214 5.06 6.21 18.89
C PHE A 214 6.34 6.64 18.18
N ILE A 215 7.51 6.28 18.72
CA ILE A 215 8.83 6.57 18.10
C ILE A 215 8.91 5.97 16.70
N ALA A 216 8.45 4.73 16.51
CA ALA A 216 8.43 4.09 15.19
C ALA A 216 7.53 4.81 14.17
N LEU A 217 6.55 5.61 14.64
CA LEU A 217 5.64 6.38 13.79
C LEU A 217 6.07 7.84 13.62
N GLN A 218 7.03 8.34 14.38
CA GLN A 218 7.49 9.73 14.20
C GLN A 218 8.00 9.97 12.77
N THR A 219 7.78 11.16 12.24
CA THR A 219 8.26 11.62 10.94
C THR A 219 9.12 12.88 11.08
N ASN A 220 9.67 13.37 9.97
CA ASN A 220 10.52 14.54 9.91
C ASN A 220 10.12 15.43 8.72
N LEU A 221 10.55 16.69 8.73
CA LEU A 221 10.16 17.67 7.71
C LEU A 221 10.52 17.24 6.29
N LYS A 222 11.66 16.56 6.09
CA LYS A 222 12.09 16.11 4.78
C LYS A 222 11.13 15.06 4.21
N GLU A 223 10.70 14.11 5.03
CA GLU A 223 9.68 13.13 4.63
C GLU A 223 8.33 13.80 4.35
N VAL A 224 7.92 14.74 5.20
CA VAL A 224 6.65 15.49 5.00
C VAL A 224 6.68 16.26 3.68
N GLN A 225 7.78 16.94 3.37
CA GLN A 225 7.95 17.67 2.10
C GLN A 225 7.93 16.73 0.88
N GLN A 226 8.46 15.51 0.99
CA GLN A 226 8.44 14.51 -0.09
C GLN A 226 7.05 13.92 -0.29
N ALA A 227 6.28 13.78 0.79
CA ALA A 227 4.93 13.24 0.83
C ALA A 227 3.85 14.26 0.41
N PHE A 228 4.18 15.55 0.36
CA PHE A 228 3.26 16.66 0.10
C PHE A 228 3.19 17.05 -1.39
N SER A 229 1.98 17.34 -1.87
CA SER A 229 1.74 18.00 -3.16
C SER A 229 0.47 18.86 -3.13
N MET A 230 0.24 19.65 -4.18
CA MET A 230 -0.90 20.56 -4.32
C MET A 230 -1.57 20.40 -5.69
N TYR A 231 -2.90 20.44 -5.73
CA TYR A 231 -3.66 20.48 -6.98
C TYR A 231 -3.32 21.76 -7.78
N GLY A 232 -2.95 21.61 -9.06
CA GLY A 232 -2.86 22.72 -10.01
C GLY A 232 -1.53 23.50 -10.05
N PHE A 233 -0.61 23.32 -9.09
CA PHE A 233 0.74 23.91 -9.12
C PHE A 233 1.80 22.88 -8.70
N VAL A 234 2.15 21.99 -9.62
CA VAL A 234 3.29 21.08 -9.44
C VAL A 234 4.57 21.87 -9.75
N LYS A 235 5.25 22.37 -8.71
CA LYS A 235 6.68 22.76 -8.85
C LYS A 235 7.60 22.02 -7.88
N LYS A 236 7.32 20.73 -7.69
CA LYS A 236 8.24 19.59 -7.61
C LYS A 236 7.33 18.39 -7.36
N GLN A 237 7.36 17.42 -8.27
CA GLN A 237 6.52 16.23 -8.19
C GLN A 237 6.71 15.56 -6.82
N ALA A 238 5.62 15.40 -6.05
CA ALA A 238 5.61 14.34 -5.05
C ALA A 238 6.01 13.04 -5.76
N VAL A 239 6.86 12.26 -5.12
CA VAL A 239 7.35 11.01 -5.69
C VAL A 239 6.79 9.87 -4.86
N GLU A 240 5.85 9.15 -5.47
CA GLU A 240 5.33 7.90 -4.94
C GLU A 240 6.21 6.74 -5.39
N SER A 241 6.11 5.62 -4.68
CA SER A 241 6.78 4.38 -5.10
C SER A 241 5.92 3.14 -5.02
N VAL A 242 6.23 2.18 -5.90
CA VAL A 242 5.75 0.80 -5.86
C VAL A 242 6.96 -0.12 -5.83
N THR A 243 6.91 -1.17 -5.02
CA THR A 243 8.02 -2.11 -4.82
C THR A 243 7.70 -3.43 -5.51
N ALA A 244 8.61 -3.87 -6.38
CA ALA A 244 8.53 -5.14 -7.09
C ALA A 244 9.61 -6.11 -6.58
N LYS A 245 9.20 -7.25 -6.03
CA LYS A 245 10.07 -8.37 -5.66
C LYS A 245 10.14 -9.32 -6.85
N VAL A 246 11.21 -9.24 -7.64
CA VAL A 246 11.32 -10.03 -8.89
C VAL A 246 11.94 -11.39 -8.58
N MET A 247 11.29 -12.47 -9.00
CA MET A 247 11.73 -13.85 -8.76
C MET A 247 11.62 -14.71 -10.03
N TRP A 248 12.29 -15.85 -10.05
CA TRP A 248 12.14 -16.91 -11.07
C TRP A 248 12.31 -18.27 -10.41
N LEU A 249 11.79 -19.33 -11.03
CA LEU A 249 11.70 -20.66 -10.41
C LEU A 249 13.00 -21.46 -10.42
N ASP A 250 13.85 -21.27 -11.42
CA ASP A 250 15.15 -21.95 -11.43
C ASP A 250 16.10 -21.31 -10.42
N ARG A 251 17.01 -22.12 -9.86
CA ARG A 251 18.04 -21.64 -8.94
C ARG A 251 19.24 -21.04 -9.67
N ARG A 252 19.09 -20.72 -10.96
CA ARG A 252 20.19 -20.20 -11.78
C ARG A 252 20.38 -18.72 -11.46
N LEU A 253 21.64 -18.34 -11.30
CA LEU A 253 22.03 -16.95 -11.22
C LEU A 253 22.29 -16.41 -12.63
N TYR A 254 21.96 -15.15 -12.84
CA TYR A 254 22.17 -14.46 -14.12
C TYR A 254 23.09 -13.23 -13.96
N PRO A 255 24.35 -13.40 -13.53
CA PRO A 255 25.29 -12.28 -13.46
C PRO A 255 25.45 -11.62 -14.84
N GLY A 256 25.51 -10.29 -14.87
CA GLY A 256 25.60 -9.50 -16.10
C GLY A 256 24.28 -9.36 -16.87
N ALA A 257 23.21 -10.08 -16.49
CA ALA A 257 21.92 -9.88 -17.11
C ALA A 257 21.29 -8.53 -16.69
N VAL A 258 20.59 -7.92 -17.63
CA VAL A 258 19.90 -6.63 -17.47
C VAL A 258 18.43 -6.90 -17.17
N LEU A 259 18.04 -6.63 -15.93
CA LEU A 259 16.65 -6.64 -15.50
C LEU A 259 16.03 -5.27 -15.78
N THR A 260 14.92 -5.25 -16.51
CA THR A 260 14.07 -4.06 -16.64
C THR A 260 12.74 -4.31 -15.96
N VAL A 261 12.35 -3.42 -15.04
CA VAL A 261 11.06 -3.45 -14.34
C VAL A 261 10.31 -2.16 -14.67
N GLU A 262 9.02 -2.27 -14.96
CA GLU A 262 8.16 -1.19 -15.43
C GLU A 262 6.84 -1.19 -14.66
N LEU A 263 6.39 -0.02 -14.22
CA LEU A 263 5.01 0.23 -13.79
C LEU A 263 4.23 0.64 -15.04
N ARG A 264 3.16 -0.09 -15.35
CA ARG A 264 2.41 0.09 -16.59
C ARG A 264 0.93 0.35 -16.33
N ASP A 265 0.35 1.30 -17.05
CA ASP A 265 -1.10 1.45 -17.15
C ASP A 265 -1.62 0.42 -18.16
N VAL A 266 -2.44 -0.50 -17.67
CA VAL A 266 -3.02 -1.62 -18.43
C VAL A 266 -4.54 -1.49 -18.54
N SER A 267 -5.08 -0.27 -18.39
CA SER A 267 -6.52 0.00 -18.50
C SER A 267 -7.09 -0.22 -19.91
N ARG A 268 -6.24 -0.17 -20.94
CA ARG A 268 -6.63 -0.35 -22.34
C ARG A 268 -6.29 -1.77 -22.80
N MET A 269 -7.29 -2.54 -23.20
CA MET A 269 -7.11 -3.96 -23.53
C MET A 269 -6.46 -4.22 -24.90
N ASP A 270 -6.39 -3.22 -25.79
CA ASP A 270 -5.94 -3.38 -27.18
C ASP A 270 -4.89 -2.34 -27.61
N ALA A 271 -4.17 -1.76 -26.64
CA ALA A 271 -3.09 -0.82 -26.90
C ALA A 271 -1.84 -1.23 -26.12
N PRO A 272 -0.63 -0.90 -26.62
CA PRO A 272 0.57 -1.02 -25.81
C PRO A 272 0.39 -0.30 -24.48
N ALA A 273 0.72 -0.99 -23.39
CA ALA A 273 0.60 -0.43 -22.06
C ALA A 273 1.51 0.80 -21.91
N GLU A 274 0.95 1.89 -21.36
CA GLU A 274 1.72 3.09 -21.11
C GLU A 274 2.68 2.86 -19.94
N VAL A 275 3.95 3.22 -20.10
CA VAL A 275 4.97 3.04 -19.05
C VAL A 275 5.01 4.30 -18.18
N ILE A 276 4.56 4.16 -16.94
CA ILE A 276 4.51 5.24 -15.94
C ILE A 276 5.87 5.44 -15.27
N ALA A 277 6.57 4.34 -14.96
CA ALA A 277 7.91 4.35 -14.40
C ALA A 277 8.69 3.13 -14.86
N LYS A 278 10.02 3.27 -14.95
CA LYS A 278 10.93 2.23 -15.39
C LYS A 278 12.23 2.27 -14.60
N GLN A 279 12.72 1.10 -14.22
CA GLN A 279 14.04 0.92 -13.64
C GLN A 279 14.76 -0.20 -14.38
N THR A 280 16.05 0.01 -14.64
CA THR A 280 16.94 -0.98 -15.26
C THR A 280 18.10 -1.25 -14.32
N ILE A 281 18.40 -2.53 -14.09
CA ILE A 281 19.40 -3.00 -13.13
C ILE A 281 20.23 -4.08 -13.81
N THR A 282 21.56 -3.94 -13.76
CA THR A 282 22.48 -5.03 -14.11
C THR A 282 22.67 -5.91 -12.89
N LEU A 283 22.43 -7.22 -13.04
CA LEU A 283 22.54 -8.16 -11.94
C LEU A 283 24.01 -8.50 -11.67
N GLU A 284 24.52 -8.20 -10.48
CA GLU A 284 25.91 -8.52 -10.14
C GLU A 284 26.05 -9.89 -9.42
N GLN A 285 25.18 -10.23 -8.45
CA GLN A 285 25.14 -11.56 -7.80
C GLN A 285 23.78 -11.96 -7.19
N GLY A 286 23.47 -13.27 -7.26
CA GLY A 286 22.84 -14.08 -6.20
C GLY A 286 21.37 -13.89 -5.83
N THR A 287 20.93 -12.64 -5.66
CA THR A 287 19.70 -12.34 -4.92
C THR A 287 18.59 -11.90 -5.88
N PRO A 288 17.37 -12.44 -5.77
CA PRO A 288 16.20 -11.89 -6.45
C PRO A 288 16.05 -10.40 -6.10
N PRO A 289 16.13 -9.48 -7.08
CA PRO A 289 16.20 -8.06 -6.79
C PRO A 289 14.84 -7.52 -6.35
N THR A 290 14.87 -6.72 -5.28
CA THR A 290 13.77 -5.84 -4.92
C THR A 290 13.97 -4.51 -5.63
N VAL A 291 12.99 -4.09 -6.41
CA VAL A 291 13.07 -2.92 -7.27
C VAL A 291 11.99 -1.92 -6.86
N THR A 292 12.41 -0.71 -6.50
CA THR A 292 11.49 0.39 -6.17
C THR A 292 11.34 1.29 -7.38
N LEU A 293 10.13 1.32 -7.95
CA LEU A 293 9.78 2.22 -9.05
C LEU A 293 9.18 3.50 -8.48
N LYS A 294 9.81 4.62 -8.78
CA LYS A 294 9.37 5.94 -8.37
C LYS A 294 8.54 6.58 -9.49
N PHE A 295 7.38 7.12 -9.15
CA PHE A 295 6.46 7.75 -10.10
C PHE A 295 5.81 8.99 -9.49
N SER A 296 5.21 9.83 -10.33
CA SER A 296 4.46 10.97 -9.84
C SER A 296 2.98 10.62 -9.60
N PRO A 297 2.37 11.00 -8.46
CA PRO A 297 0.98 10.71 -8.13
C PRO A 297 -0.08 11.20 -9.12
N ASP A 298 0.28 12.17 -9.98
CA ASP A 298 -0.57 12.72 -11.03
C ASP A 298 -0.59 11.85 -12.30
N ALA A 299 0.40 10.98 -12.47
CA ALA A 299 0.44 9.95 -13.50
C ALA A 299 -0.51 8.78 -13.20
N ILE A 300 -1.15 8.77 -12.02
CA ILE A 300 -2.09 7.74 -11.60
C ILE A 300 -3.52 8.29 -11.59
N ASP A 301 -4.37 7.74 -12.46
CA ASP A 301 -5.83 7.88 -12.40
C ASP A 301 -6.39 6.73 -11.53
N PRO A 302 -7.06 7.02 -10.40
CA PRO A 302 -7.66 5.99 -9.54
C PRO A 302 -8.67 5.06 -10.24
N ARG A 303 -9.17 5.45 -11.41
CA ARG A 303 -10.11 4.66 -12.23
C ARG A 303 -9.39 3.67 -13.16
N ASN A 304 -8.09 3.83 -13.40
CA ASN A 304 -7.33 2.95 -14.26
C ASN A 304 -6.88 1.68 -13.50
N THR A 305 -6.21 0.78 -14.22
CA THR A 305 -5.63 -0.44 -13.67
C THR A 305 -4.14 -0.43 -13.97
N TYR A 306 -3.32 -0.70 -12.96
CA TYR A 306 -1.86 -0.67 -13.08
C TYR A 306 -1.27 -2.03 -12.77
N SER A 307 -0.23 -2.41 -13.52
CA SER A 307 0.47 -3.68 -13.35
C SER A 307 1.99 -3.48 -13.42
N ILE A 308 2.71 -4.32 -12.69
CA ILE A 308 4.16 -4.46 -12.86
C ILE A 308 4.46 -5.37 -14.05
N GLY A 309 5.39 -4.94 -14.89
CA GLY A 309 6.04 -5.74 -15.91
C GLY A 309 7.52 -5.86 -15.62
N ALA A 310 8.12 -7.02 -15.88
CA ALA A 310 9.54 -7.25 -15.74
C ALA A 310 10.05 -8.19 -16.82
N ARG A 311 11.26 -7.91 -17.29
CA ARG A 311 11.97 -8.70 -18.29
C ARG A 311 13.46 -8.74 -17.98
N LEU A 312 14.06 -9.89 -18.25
CA LEU A 312 15.48 -10.13 -18.04
C LEU A 312 16.13 -10.43 -19.37
N GLU A 313 17.15 -9.64 -19.71
CA GLU A 313 17.91 -9.75 -20.95
C GLU A 313 19.37 -10.11 -20.63
N MET A 314 19.99 -10.98 -21.42
CA MET A 314 21.40 -11.33 -21.29
C MET A 314 22.02 -11.32 -22.68
N ASP A 315 23.15 -10.63 -22.85
CA ASP A 315 23.79 -10.41 -24.16
C ASP A 315 22.82 -9.85 -25.23
N GLY A 316 21.92 -8.95 -24.80
CA GLY A 316 20.90 -8.34 -25.66
C GLY A 316 19.75 -9.26 -26.06
N LYS A 317 19.67 -10.49 -25.52
CA LYS A 317 18.57 -11.43 -25.79
C LYS A 317 17.65 -11.54 -24.58
N LEU A 318 16.35 -11.46 -24.83
CA LEU A 318 15.33 -11.68 -23.81
C LEU A 318 15.34 -13.16 -23.39
N ILE A 319 15.65 -13.41 -22.12
CA ILE A 319 15.76 -14.77 -21.56
C ILE A 319 14.63 -15.10 -20.58
N LYS A 320 14.03 -14.09 -19.94
CA LYS A 320 12.86 -14.26 -19.08
C LYS A 320 11.93 -13.06 -19.12
N ILE A 321 10.64 -13.31 -18.90
CA ILE A 321 9.60 -12.26 -18.85
C ILE A 321 8.47 -12.69 -17.91
N ASN A 322 7.72 -11.73 -17.36
CA ASN A 322 6.42 -12.03 -16.78
C ASN A 322 5.31 -11.86 -17.82
N ASP A 323 4.45 -12.86 -17.93
CA ASP A 323 3.22 -12.82 -18.73
C ASP A 323 1.96 -12.78 -17.84
N THR A 324 2.12 -12.87 -16.53
CA THR A 324 1.03 -12.78 -15.56
C THR A 324 0.75 -11.33 -15.18
N HIS A 325 -0.53 -10.96 -15.16
CA HIS A 325 -0.97 -9.67 -14.63
C HIS A 325 -0.58 -9.54 -13.16
N THR A 326 0.13 -8.47 -12.81
CA THR A 326 0.71 -8.26 -11.49
C THR A 326 0.22 -6.91 -10.94
N PRO A 327 -1.03 -6.86 -10.43
CA PRO A 327 -1.73 -5.61 -10.14
C PRO A 327 -1.12 -4.83 -8.97
N VAL A 328 -1.11 -3.51 -9.08
CA VAL A 328 -0.62 -2.57 -8.05
C VAL A 328 -1.46 -1.27 -8.01
N LEU A 329 -1.34 -0.52 -6.92
CA LEU A 329 -1.84 0.85 -6.69
C LEU A 329 -3.35 1.07 -6.63
N THR A 330 -4.13 0.36 -7.46
CA THR A 330 -5.57 0.63 -7.67
C THR A 330 -6.37 -0.66 -7.57
N ARG A 331 -7.71 -0.56 -7.55
CA ARG A 331 -8.62 -1.72 -7.54
C ARG A 331 -8.37 -2.69 -6.37
N GLY A 332 -7.97 -2.14 -5.22
CA GLY A 332 -7.66 -2.93 -4.01
C GLY A 332 -6.26 -3.53 -3.99
N ALA A 333 -5.44 -3.32 -5.03
CA ALA A 333 -4.06 -3.75 -5.06
C ALA A 333 -3.16 -2.81 -4.24
N GLY A 334 -2.23 -3.38 -3.48
CA GLY A 334 -1.28 -2.66 -2.64
C GLY A 334 -0.13 -2.01 -3.44
N ARG A 335 0.89 -1.55 -2.70
CA ARG A 335 2.09 -0.90 -3.25
C ARG A 335 3.30 -1.83 -3.34
N GLU A 336 3.12 -3.11 -2.98
CA GLU A 336 4.12 -4.15 -3.17
C GLU A 336 3.56 -5.25 -4.06
N ALA A 337 4.40 -5.79 -4.93
CA ALA A 337 4.06 -6.96 -5.72
C ALA A 337 5.25 -7.91 -5.87
N THR A 338 4.95 -9.20 -5.91
CA THR A 338 5.90 -10.23 -6.30
C THR A 338 5.72 -10.52 -7.79
N VAL A 339 6.79 -10.41 -8.56
CA VAL A 339 6.78 -10.61 -10.01
C VAL A 339 7.51 -11.90 -10.34
N MET A 340 6.79 -12.89 -10.86
CA MET A 340 7.37 -14.16 -11.29
C MET A 340 7.77 -14.07 -12.77
N LEU A 341 9.07 -14.20 -13.04
CA LEU A 341 9.57 -14.36 -14.40
C LEU A 341 9.58 -15.83 -14.79
N LYS A 342 9.16 -16.11 -16.02
CA LYS A 342 9.30 -17.42 -16.66
C LYS A 342 10.28 -17.33 -17.83
N ASN A 343 10.78 -18.48 -18.25
CA ASN A 343 11.57 -18.58 -19.48
C ASN A 343 10.68 -18.22 -20.69
N ILE A 344 11.31 -17.66 -21.72
CA ILE A 344 10.70 -17.53 -23.05
C ILE A 344 10.56 -18.89 -23.72
#